data_AF-A0A537MEH5-F1
#
_entry.id   AF-A0A537MEH5-F1
#
_cell.length_a   1.000
_cell.length_b   1.000
_cell.length_c   1.000
_cell.angle_alpha   90.00
_cell.angle_beta   90.00
_cell.angle_gamma   90.00
#
_symmetry.space_group_name_H-M   'P 1'
#
loop_
_entity.id
_entity.type
_entity.pdbx_description
1 polymer ?
#
loop_
_entity_poly.entity_id
_entity_poly.type
_entity_poly.pdbx_seq_one_letter_code
_entity_poly.pdbx_strand_id
1 'polypeptide(L)'
;MNIEIESLIDAKYRLHAGETEPWDLFVSAYNDSERVQRVFTTVPANKRAWWVLPEYAYGAGEISHLENAVHLEAGHEDEVVTRGMREIGFDSSQRLCVDITGMMRPQILFLMAYLNDQGCRSFDLLYTEPEHYKRRAETRFSIGEDVEVRSVAGYIGAHENDVNGDLLVLGVGYDHQLISHALQAKEAARILQLHSFPSLSADMYHESILRLHRVRSERSRIGDEVYFSSANDPFVIASSLATAVDTVSKHRQITNIYLTPLATKPQAVGFGLYYLRHLTKRPASMIYPNASLYDRETSKGVGRSWVYPINL
;
A
#
# COMPACT_ATOMS: atom_id res chain seq x y z
N MET A 1 6.21 16.53 19.74
CA MET A 1 6.32 15.69 20.95
C MET A 1 5.05 14.86 21.21
N ASN A 2 3.83 15.30 20.86
CA ASN A 2 2.63 14.45 20.99
C ASN A 2 2.44 13.39 19.86
N ILE A 3 2.98 13.61 18.67
CA ILE A 3 2.79 12.72 17.50
C ILE A 3 3.48 11.35 17.68
N GLU A 4 4.60 11.29 18.43
CA GLU A 4 5.33 10.03 18.65
C GLU A 4 4.58 9.05 19.55
N ILE A 5 3.75 9.51 20.49
CA ILE A 5 3.06 8.62 21.44
C ILE A 5 1.82 7.97 20.79
N GLU A 6 1.04 8.71 19.99
CA GLU A 6 -0.14 8.17 19.31
C GLU A 6 0.21 7.08 18.28
N SER A 7 1.39 7.15 17.67
CA SER A 7 1.87 6.14 16.71
C SER A 7 2.37 4.84 17.37
N LEU A 8 2.61 4.82 18.68
CA LEU A 8 3.04 3.63 19.43
C LEU A 8 1.86 2.81 19.97
N ILE A 9 0.64 3.36 19.97
CA ILE A 9 -0.58 2.67 20.41
C ILE A 9 -0.91 1.50 19.45
N ASP A 10 -0.57 1.67 18.17
CA ASP A 10 -0.84 0.70 17.11
C ASP A 10 0.42 -0.09 16.75
N ALA A 11 1.19 -0.57 17.73
CA ALA A 11 2.41 -1.30 17.41
C ALA A 11 2.10 -2.60 16.64
N LYS A 12 2.77 -2.80 15.51
CA LYS A 12 2.71 -4.09 14.80
C LYS A 12 3.19 -5.22 15.72
N TYR A 13 2.61 -6.40 15.55
CA TYR A 13 3.07 -7.60 16.25
C TYR A 13 3.21 -8.77 15.28
N ARG A 14 4.00 -9.76 15.68
CA ARG A 14 4.22 -10.95 14.87
C ARG A 14 3.04 -11.91 15.08
N LEU A 15 2.54 -12.50 14.00
CA LEU A 15 1.55 -13.57 14.12
C LEU A 15 2.21 -14.80 14.75
N HIS A 16 1.72 -15.19 15.93
CA HIS A 16 2.10 -16.41 16.63
C HIS A 16 0.94 -17.41 16.58
N ALA A 17 1.23 -18.66 16.26
CA ALA A 17 0.23 -19.72 16.21
C ALA A 17 -0.31 -19.98 17.63
N GLY A 18 -1.63 -19.86 17.81
CA GLY A 18 -2.31 -20.19 19.08
C GLY A 18 -2.40 -19.06 20.12
N GLU A 19 -1.84 -17.87 19.86
CA GLU A 19 -1.86 -16.74 20.81
C GLU A 19 -2.84 -15.63 20.41
N THR A 20 -3.50 -15.76 19.25
CA THR A 20 -4.48 -14.78 18.76
C THR A 20 -5.89 -15.32 18.94
N GLU A 21 -6.74 -14.50 19.57
CA GLU A 21 -8.17 -14.77 19.57
C GLU A 21 -8.70 -14.83 18.13
N PRO A 22 -9.66 -15.71 17.83
CA PRO A 22 -10.16 -15.85 16.48
C PRO A 22 -10.84 -14.56 16.00
N TRP A 23 -10.53 -14.15 14.78
CA TRP A 23 -11.27 -13.09 14.09
C TRP A 23 -12.67 -13.57 13.70
N ASP A 24 -13.65 -12.68 13.69
CA ASP A 24 -15.00 -13.02 13.21
C ASP A 24 -14.99 -13.24 11.69
N LEU A 25 -14.20 -12.43 10.99
CA LEU A 25 -14.06 -12.46 9.54
C LEU A 25 -12.59 -12.29 9.15
N PHE A 26 -12.07 -13.27 8.40
CA PHE A 26 -10.75 -13.20 7.78
C PHE A 26 -10.85 -13.23 6.25
N VAL A 27 -10.24 -12.26 5.58
CA VAL A 27 -10.27 -12.13 4.13
C VAL A 27 -8.85 -12.16 3.59
N SER A 28 -8.60 -12.88 2.50
CA SER A 28 -7.33 -12.83 1.79
C SER A 28 -7.55 -12.81 0.28
N ALA A 29 -6.69 -12.10 -0.44
CA ALA A 29 -6.68 -12.12 -1.90
C ALA A 29 -5.87 -13.32 -2.40
N TYR A 30 -6.54 -14.24 -3.08
CA TYR A 30 -5.93 -15.49 -3.55
C TYR A 30 -4.85 -15.22 -4.60
N ASN A 31 -3.71 -15.89 -4.44
CA ASN A 31 -2.73 -16.08 -5.50
C ASN A 31 -1.95 -17.39 -5.32
N ASP A 32 -1.05 -17.71 -6.25
CA ASP A 32 -0.30 -18.97 -6.26
C ASP A 32 0.84 -19.02 -5.22
N SER A 33 1.01 -17.96 -4.41
CA SER A 33 2.08 -17.93 -3.42
C SER A 33 1.74 -18.73 -2.17
N GLU A 34 2.67 -19.60 -1.75
CA GLU A 34 2.54 -20.42 -0.53
C GLU A 34 2.22 -19.56 0.70
N ARG A 35 2.80 -18.37 0.79
CA ARG A 35 2.58 -17.44 1.91
C ARG A 35 1.13 -17.00 2.07
N VAL A 36 0.38 -16.86 0.97
CA VAL A 36 -1.04 -16.51 1.00
C VAL A 36 -1.86 -17.73 1.42
N GLN A 37 -1.66 -18.85 0.75
CA GLN A 37 -2.44 -20.06 0.96
C GLN A 37 -2.23 -20.67 2.36
N ARG A 38 -0.98 -20.71 2.83
CA ARG A 38 -0.63 -21.26 4.15
C ARG A 38 -1.13 -20.38 5.29
N VAL A 39 -1.07 -19.06 5.14
CA VAL A 39 -1.57 -18.13 6.17
C VAL A 39 -3.09 -18.21 6.23
N PHE A 40 -3.77 -18.23 5.09
CA PHE A 40 -5.22 -18.32 5.06
C PHE A 40 -5.77 -19.57 5.75
N THR A 41 -5.05 -20.68 5.71
CA THR A 41 -5.47 -21.93 6.38
C THR A 41 -5.13 -21.95 7.87
N THR A 42 -4.09 -21.24 8.31
CA THR A 42 -3.57 -21.32 9.68
C THR A 42 -4.09 -20.24 10.63
N VAL A 43 -4.48 -19.07 10.13
CA VAL A 43 -4.99 -17.94 10.93
C VAL A 43 -6.33 -18.28 11.58
N PRO A 44 -6.52 -18.20 12.91
CA PRO A 44 -7.79 -18.55 13.54
C PRO A 44 -8.91 -17.55 13.19
N ALA A 45 -10.02 -18.02 12.60
CA ALA A 45 -11.17 -17.17 12.27
C ALA A 45 -12.47 -17.97 12.16
N ASN A 46 -13.60 -17.35 12.54
CA ASN A 46 -14.95 -17.92 12.53
C ASN A 46 -15.48 -18.06 11.09
N LYS A 47 -15.27 -17.04 10.27
CA LYS A 47 -15.57 -17.03 8.84
C LYS A 47 -14.34 -16.62 8.03
N ARG A 48 -14.13 -17.26 6.88
CA ARG A 48 -13.07 -16.89 5.95
C ARG A 48 -13.59 -16.77 4.53
N ALA A 49 -13.00 -15.88 3.75
CA ALA A 49 -13.34 -15.71 2.35
C ALA A 49 -12.10 -15.41 1.50
N TRP A 50 -12.05 -16.03 0.32
CA TRP A 50 -11.08 -15.70 -0.71
C TRP A 50 -11.62 -14.59 -1.60
N TRP A 51 -10.78 -13.60 -1.89
CA TRP A 51 -11.01 -12.69 -3.01
C TRP A 51 -10.19 -13.15 -4.20
N VAL A 52 -10.86 -13.49 -5.30
CA VAL A 52 -10.21 -13.75 -6.58
C VAL A 52 -10.18 -12.43 -7.34
N LEU A 53 -9.00 -11.81 -7.34
CA LEU A 53 -8.78 -10.51 -7.95
C LEU A 53 -8.63 -10.62 -9.48
N PRO A 54 -9.27 -9.73 -10.25
CA PRO A 54 -9.22 -9.74 -11.71
C PRO A 54 -7.81 -9.52 -12.25
N GLU A 55 -6.95 -8.79 -11.52
CA GLU A 55 -5.58 -8.49 -11.92
C GLU A 55 -4.67 -9.73 -12.08
N TYR A 56 -5.05 -10.85 -11.45
CA TYR A 56 -4.37 -12.13 -11.60
C TYR A 56 -4.89 -12.98 -12.76
N ALA A 57 -6.00 -12.58 -13.38
CA ALA A 57 -6.56 -13.18 -14.59
C ALA A 57 -6.74 -14.72 -14.52
N TYR A 58 -7.18 -15.25 -13.37
CA TYR A 58 -7.42 -16.69 -13.20
C TYR A 58 -8.60 -17.19 -14.06
N GLY A 59 -8.43 -18.31 -14.73
CA GLY A 59 -9.51 -19.03 -15.42
C GLY A 59 -10.36 -19.85 -14.44
N ALA A 60 -11.64 -20.06 -14.77
CA ALA A 60 -12.61 -20.75 -13.90
C ALA A 60 -12.15 -22.16 -13.43
N GLY A 61 -11.43 -22.90 -14.28
CA GLY A 61 -10.89 -24.21 -13.91
C GLY A 61 -9.77 -24.14 -12.87
N GLU A 62 -8.93 -23.10 -12.91
CA GLU A 62 -7.76 -22.94 -12.03
C GLU A 62 -8.16 -22.69 -10.58
N ILE A 63 -9.31 -22.04 -10.36
CA ILE A 63 -9.82 -21.62 -9.04
C ILE A 63 -11.04 -22.42 -8.58
N SER A 64 -11.44 -23.44 -9.35
CA SER A 64 -12.61 -24.29 -9.04
C SER A 64 -12.51 -25.04 -7.70
N HIS A 65 -11.30 -25.17 -7.17
CA HIS A 65 -11.01 -25.82 -5.89
C HIS A 65 -11.14 -24.90 -4.67
N LEU A 66 -11.33 -23.59 -4.89
CA LEU A 66 -11.43 -22.62 -3.79
C LEU A 66 -12.83 -22.64 -3.18
N GLU A 67 -12.91 -22.96 -1.90
CA GLU A 67 -14.13 -22.82 -1.10
C GLU A 67 -14.28 -21.37 -0.61
N ASN A 68 -15.52 -20.86 -0.55
CA ASN A 68 -15.83 -19.51 -0.09
C ASN A 68 -15.10 -18.39 -0.87
N ALA A 69 -14.95 -18.58 -2.18
CA ALA A 69 -14.35 -17.61 -3.09
C ALA A 69 -15.37 -16.61 -3.62
N VAL A 70 -15.01 -15.33 -3.55
CA VAL A 70 -15.69 -14.21 -4.18
C VAL A 70 -14.92 -13.83 -5.43
N HIS A 71 -15.58 -13.95 -6.59
CA HIS A 71 -14.99 -13.66 -7.89
C HIS A 71 -15.26 -12.19 -8.24
N LEU A 72 -14.21 -11.39 -8.24
CA LEU A 72 -14.31 -9.96 -8.49
C LEU A 72 -14.03 -9.65 -9.97
N GLU A 73 -14.84 -8.76 -10.52
CA GLU A 73 -14.68 -8.29 -11.90
C GLU A 73 -13.67 -7.16 -11.99
N ALA A 74 -13.06 -6.99 -13.17
CA ALA A 74 -12.16 -5.88 -13.43
C ALA A 74 -12.90 -4.55 -13.28
N GLY A 75 -12.27 -3.61 -12.58
CA GLY A 75 -12.85 -2.31 -12.27
C GLY A 75 -11.86 -1.46 -11.47
N HIS A 76 -12.32 -0.28 -11.07
CA HIS A 76 -11.56 0.55 -10.13
C HIS A 76 -11.53 -0.11 -8.74
N GLU A 77 -10.55 0.28 -7.91
CA GLU A 77 -10.38 -0.31 -6.57
C GLU A 77 -11.61 -0.13 -5.69
N ASP A 78 -12.37 0.93 -5.89
CA ASP A 78 -13.60 1.20 -5.16
C ASP A 78 -14.71 0.22 -5.52
N GLU A 79 -14.88 -0.08 -6.80
CA GLU A 79 -15.82 -1.09 -7.28
C GLU A 79 -15.44 -2.49 -6.78
N VAL A 80 -14.17 -2.87 -6.94
CA VAL A 80 -13.65 -4.20 -6.57
C VAL A 80 -13.79 -4.44 -5.07
N VAL A 81 -13.32 -3.51 -4.23
CA VAL A 81 -13.34 -3.67 -2.78
C VAL A 81 -14.77 -3.58 -2.23
N THR A 82 -15.59 -2.62 -2.69
CA THR A 82 -16.97 -2.48 -2.21
C THR A 82 -17.78 -3.74 -2.53
N ARG A 83 -17.63 -4.30 -3.73
CA ARG A 83 -18.26 -5.58 -4.10
C ARG A 83 -17.75 -6.72 -3.22
N GLY A 84 -16.44 -6.85 -3.05
CA GLY A 84 -15.83 -7.87 -2.21
C GLY A 84 -16.36 -7.86 -0.78
N MET A 85 -16.43 -6.68 -0.15
CA MET A 85 -16.94 -6.51 1.21
C MET A 85 -18.45 -6.82 1.32
N ARG A 86 -19.22 -6.46 0.30
CA ARG A 86 -20.66 -6.77 0.24
C ARG A 86 -20.92 -8.27 0.11
N GLU A 87 -20.22 -8.95 -0.80
CA GLU A 87 -20.46 -10.37 -1.08
C GLU A 87 -20.06 -11.28 0.09
N ILE A 88 -19.03 -10.89 0.85
CA ILE A 88 -18.67 -11.62 2.08
C ILE A 88 -19.60 -11.31 3.26
N GLY A 89 -20.55 -10.38 3.10
CA GLY A 89 -21.48 -9.96 4.14
C GLY A 89 -20.78 -9.33 5.33
N PHE A 90 -19.84 -8.42 5.09
CA PHE A 90 -19.14 -7.68 6.14
C PHE A 90 -20.11 -6.81 6.97
N ASP A 91 -19.91 -6.83 8.29
CA ASP A 91 -20.53 -5.91 9.25
C ASP A 91 -19.43 -5.22 10.08
N SER A 92 -19.57 -3.91 10.23
CA SER A 92 -18.70 -3.05 11.07
C SER A 92 -18.55 -3.50 12.53
N SER A 93 -19.49 -4.29 13.06
CA SER A 93 -19.40 -4.82 14.43
C SER A 93 -18.47 -6.03 14.57
N GLN A 94 -18.02 -6.62 13.46
CA GLN A 94 -17.19 -7.83 13.46
C GLN A 94 -15.72 -7.49 13.67
N ARG A 95 -14.99 -8.39 14.35
CA ARG A 95 -13.53 -8.35 14.36
C ARG A 95 -12.99 -8.80 13.00
N LEU A 96 -12.64 -7.82 12.17
CA LEU A 96 -12.13 -8.03 10.82
C LEU A 96 -10.60 -8.13 10.81
N CYS A 97 -10.08 -9.11 10.08
CA CYS A 97 -8.68 -9.14 9.64
C CYS A 97 -8.60 -9.36 8.13
N VAL A 98 -7.79 -8.53 7.46
CA VAL A 98 -7.56 -8.64 6.02
C VAL A 98 -6.10 -8.92 5.74
N ASP A 99 -5.81 -10.07 5.14
CA ASP A 99 -4.50 -10.39 4.61
C ASP A 99 -4.25 -9.63 3.29
N ILE A 100 -3.46 -8.58 3.40
CA ILE A 100 -3.11 -7.69 2.30
C ILE A 100 -1.99 -8.28 1.42
N THR A 101 -1.45 -9.47 1.74
CA THR A 101 -0.31 -10.06 1.03
C THR A 101 -0.57 -10.24 -0.47
N GLY A 102 -1.79 -10.60 -0.86
CA GLY A 102 -2.20 -10.76 -2.26
C GLY A 102 -2.86 -9.53 -2.89
N MET A 103 -3.08 -8.44 -2.15
CA MET A 103 -3.84 -7.29 -2.66
C MET A 103 -2.99 -6.30 -3.45
N MET A 104 -3.61 -5.53 -4.34
CA MET A 104 -2.94 -4.40 -4.99
C MET A 104 -2.88 -3.19 -4.04
N ARG A 105 -1.83 -2.36 -4.15
CA ARG A 105 -1.65 -1.21 -3.24
C ARG A 105 -2.84 -0.22 -3.26
N PRO A 106 -3.42 0.13 -4.43
CA PRO A 106 -4.64 0.94 -4.48
C PRO A 106 -5.82 0.30 -3.76
N GLN A 107 -6.02 -1.02 -3.90
CA GLN A 107 -7.07 -1.76 -3.19
C GLN A 107 -6.88 -1.74 -1.67
N ILE A 108 -5.64 -1.89 -1.19
CA ILE A 108 -5.31 -1.79 0.25
C ILE A 108 -5.67 -0.41 0.78
N LEU A 109 -5.26 0.64 0.05
CA LEU A 109 -5.54 2.02 0.41
C LEU A 109 -7.05 2.25 0.48
N PHE A 110 -7.77 1.96 -0.61
CA PHE A 110 -9.21 2.16 -0.66
C PHE A 110 -9.95 1.35 0.42
N LEU A 111 -9.55 0.10 0.68
CA LEU A 111 -10.11 -0.71 1.76
C LEU A 111 -10.06 0.02 3.11
N MET A 112 -8.92 0.64 3.45
CA MET A 112 -8.81 1.41 4.69
C MET A 112 -9.74 2.63 4.72
N ALA A 113 -9.86 3.35 3.60
CA ALA A 113 -10.76 4.50 3.50
C ALA A 113 -12.25 4.07 3.57
N TYR A 114 -12.59 2.98 2.89
CA TYR A 114 -13.92 2.37 2.91
C TYR A 114 -14.33 1.94 4.32
N LEU A 115 -13.48 1.19 5.02
CA LEU A 115 -13.75 0.75 6.39
C LEU A 115 -13.98 1.92 7.34
N ASN A 116 -13.15 2.96 7.21
CA ASN A 116 -13.27 4.20 7.99
C ASN A 116 -14.60 4.94 7.74
N ASP A 117 -15.03 5.00 6.47
CA ASP A 117 -16.30 5.59 6.05
C ASP A 117 -17.51 4.79 6.54
N GLN A 118 -17.41 3.45 6.52
CA GLN A 118 -18.42 2.55 7.08
C GLN A 118 -18.44 2.52 8.63
N GLY A 119 -17.65 3.36 9.30
CA GLY A 119 -17.60 3.44 10.76
C GLY A 119 -16.80 2.31 11.44
N CYS A 120 -16.16 1.43 10.67
CA CYS A 120 -15.24 0.42 11.20
C CYS A 120 -13.89 1.07 11.50
N ARG A 121 -13.74 1.53 12.74
CA ARG A 121 -12.56 2.28 13.21
C ARG A 121 -11.43 1.39 13.71
N SER A 122 -11.71 0.11 13.98
CA SER A 122 -10.73 -0.85 14.48
C SER A 122 -10.79 -2.14 13.65
N PHE A 123 -9.67 -2.49 13.02
CA PHE A 123 -9.52 -3.70 12.21
C PHE A 123 -8.04 -4.08 12.10
N ASP A 124 -7.76 -5.32 11.75
CA ASP A 124 -6.39 -5.80 11.57
C ASP A 124 -6.04 -5.96 10.08
N LEU A 125 -4.82 -5.55 9.70
CA LEU A 125 -4.23 -5.93 8.42
C LEU A 125 -3.12 -6.93 8.66
N LEU A 126 -3.11 -8.03 7.92
CA LEU A 126 -2.07 -9.03 7.96
C LEU A 126 -1.19 -8.93 6.72
N TYR A 127 0.13 -8.95 6.90
CA TYR A 127 1.08 -9.03 5.78
C TYR A 127 2.16 -10.07 6.04
N THR A 128 2.41 -10.91 5.05
CA THR A 128 3.47 -11.93 5.08
C THR A 128 4.60 -11.57 4.13
N GLU A 129 5.76 -11.32 4.73
CA GLU A 129 7.03 -11.18 4.03
C GLU A 129 7.37 -12.50 3.33
N PRO A 130 7.91 -12.50 2.11
CA PRO A 130 8.47 -13.70 1.52
C PRO A 130 9.84 -14.00 2.14
N GLU A 131 10.26 -15.26 2.08
CA GLU A 131 11.61 -15.66 2.49
C GLU A 131 12.65 -15.16 1.50
N HIS A 132 12.35 -15.29 0.20
CA HIS A 132 13.15 -14.76 -0.88
C HIS A 132 12.26 -14.11 -1.95
N TYR A 133 12.56 -12.87 -2.32
CA TYR A 133 11.98 -12.27 -3.52
C TYR A 133 12.65 -12.89 -4.76
N LYS A 134 11.86 -13.32 -5.76
CA LYS A 134 12.43 -13.69 -7.07
C LYS A 134 13.11 -12.43 -7.63
N ARG A 135 14.37 -12.53 -8.13
CA ARG A 135 15.08 -11.38 -8.69
C ARG A 135 14.25 -10.80 -9.84
N ARG A 136 13.86 -9.53 -9.72
CA ARG A 136 12.91 -8.89 -10.64
C ARG A 136 13.45 -8.59 -12.05
N ALA A 137 14.72 -8.90 -12.36
CA ALA A 137 15.16 -8.88 -13.76
C ALA A 137 14.29 -9.83 -14.64
N GLU A 138 13.60 -10.80 -14.02
CA GLU A 138 12.76 -11.79 -14.70
C GLU A 138 11.26 -11.66 -14.40
N THR A 139 10.83 -10.89 -13.40
CA THR A 139 9.39 -10.66 -13.16
C THR A 139 8.90 -9.55 -14.08
N ARG A 140 8.04 -9.90 -15.03
CA ARG A 140 7.38 -8.91 -15.87
C ARG A 140 6.28 -8.25 -15.05
N PHE A 141 6.61 -7.14 -14.39
CA PHE A 141 5.59 -6.11 -14.24
C PHE A 141 5.28 -5.73 -15.67
N SER A 142 4.11 -6.13 -16.15
CA SER A 142 3.60 -5.79 -17.48
C SER A 142 3.27 -4.29 -17.49
N ILE A 143 4.27 -3.46 -17.23
CA ILE A 143 4.22 -2.01 -17.38
C ILE A 143 4.51 -1.79 -18.86
N GLY A 144 3.46 -1.98 -19.66
CA GLY A 144 3.40 -1.49 -21.03
C GLY A 144 3.32 0.03 -21.05
N GLU A 145 3.18 0.60 -22.25
CA GLU A 145 3.02 2.04 -22.46
C GLU A 145 1.70 2.61 -21.88
N ASP A 146 0.78 1.74 -21.46
CA ASP A 146 -0.57 2.07 -20.95
C ASP A 146 -0.63 2.27 -19.42
N VAL A 147 0.39 2.89 -18.79
CA VAL A 147 0.34 3.21 -17.35
C VAL A 147 -0.27 4.60 -17.15
N GLU A 148 -1.47 4.62 -16.58
CA GLU A 148 -2.15 5.84 -16.17
C GLU A 148 -1.88 6.14 -14.69
N VAL A 149 -1.50 7.40 -14.40
CA VAL A 149 -1.41 7.91 -13.02
C VAL A 149 -2.74 8.52 -12.66
N ARG A 150 -3.43 7.93 -11.69
CA ARG A 150 -4.74 8.41 -11.21
C ARG A 150 -4.76 8.56 -9.70
N SER A 151 -5.71 9.34 -9.23
CA SER A 151 -6.00 9.42 -7.80
C SER A 151 -6.61 8.12 -7.29
N VAL A 152 -6.25 7.73 -6.07
CA VAL A 152 -6.84 6.58 -5.38
C VAL A 152 -8.14 7.01 -4.74
N ALA A 153 -9.22 6.27 -4.99
CA ALA A 153 -10.53 6.55 -4.42
C ALA A 153 -10.45 6.57 -2.87
N GLY A 154 -11.23 7.46 -2.24
CA GLY A 154 -11.17 7.69 -0.79
C GLY A 154 -9.98 8.53 -0.29
N TYR A 155 -9.03 8.88 -1.17
CA TYR A 155 -7.86 9.71 -0.87
C TYR A 155 -7.78 10.92 -1.82
N ILE A 156 -8.90 11.61 -2.02
CA ILE A 156 -9.01 12.75 -2.93
C ILE A 156 -9.40 13.99 -2.12
N GLY A 157 -8.49 14.94 -2.02
CA GLY A 157 -8.70 16.23 -1.35
C GLY A 157 -9.14 17.32 -2.31
N ALA A 158 -9.69 18.40 -1.76
CA ALA A 158 -10.04 19.59 -2.53
C ALA A 158 -8.75 20.31 -2.96
N HIS A 159 -8.47 20.35 -4.26
CA HIS A 159 -7.26 20.94 -4.79
C HIS A 159 -7.33 22.46 -4.86
N GLU A 160 -6.24 23.12 -4.47
CA GLU A 160 -6.03 24.54 -4.71
C GLU A 160 -5.57 24.76 -6.15
N ASN A 161 -6.06 25.82 -6.80
CA ASN A 161 -5.70 26.15 -8.18
C ASN A 161 -4.24 26.59 -8.33
N ASP A 162 -3.62 27.08 -7.26
CA ASP A 162 -2.21 27.47 -7.26
C ASP A 162 -1.32 26.23 -7.13
N VAL A 163 -0.56 25.95 -8.19
CA VAL A 163 0.34 24.78 -8.29
C VAL A 163 1.79 25.10 -7.95
N ASN A 164 2.12 26.36 -7.65
CA ASN A 164 3.51 26.78 -7.44
C ASN A 164 4.14 26.21 -6.15
N GLY A 165 3.30 25.82 -5.20
CA GLY A 165 3.70 25.20 -3.93
C GLY A 165 3.48 23.69 -3.87
N ASP A 166 3.24 23.02 -5.01
CA ASP A 166 2.91 21.60 -5.03
C ASP A 166 4.08 20.75 -4.49
N LEU A 167 3.73 19.77 -3.66
CA LEU A 167 4.66 18.82 -3.06
C LEU A 167 4.27 17.40 -3.46
N LEU A 168 5.16 16.70 -4.16
CA LEU A 168 5.07 15.27 -4.42
C LEU A 168 5.90 14.52 -3.38
N VAL A 169 5.23 13.72 -2.55
CA VAL A 169 5.82 12.82 -1.57
C VAL A 169 5.94 11.42 -2.18
N LEU A 170 7.15 11.06 -2.56
CA LEU A 170 7.48 9.82 -3.27
C LEU A 170 7.98 8.76 -2.29
N GLY A 171 7.19 7.70 -2.08
CA GLY A 171 7.65 6.49 -1.41
C GLY A 171 8.56 5.69 -2.34
N VAL A 172 9.87 5.71 -2.07
CA VAL A 172 10.87 5.19 -3.01
C VAL A 172 10.85 3.65 -3.01
N GLY A 173 10.39 3.11 -4.14
CA GLY A 173 10.45 1.68 -4.46
C GLY A 173 11.56 1.33 -5.42
N TYR A 174 11.58 0.06 -5.83
CA TYR A 174 12.54 -0.46 -6.81
C TYR A 174 12.10 -0.27 -8.28
N ASP A 175 10.81 -0.04 -8.50
CA ASP A 175 10.21 0.02 -9.83
C ASP A 175 10.38 1.40 -10.46
N HIS A 176 11.36 1.53 -11.34
CA HIS A 176 11.71 2.81 -11.95
C HIS A 176 10.64 3.33 -12.92
N GLN A 177 9.89 2.45 -13.57
CA GLN A 177 8.85 2.88 -14.51
C GLN A 177 7.72 3.55 -13.74
N LEU A 178 7.24 2.95 -12.63
CA LEU A 178 6.23 3.57 -11.77
C LEU A 178 6.70 4.92 -11.20
N ILE A 179 7.98 5.01 -10.79
CA ILE A 179 8.57 6.26 -10.32
C ILE A 179 8.55 7.32 -11.44
N SER A 180 8.96 6.97 -12.65
CA SER A 180 8.97 7.88 -13.79
C SER A 180 7.57 8.39 -14.13
N HIS A 181 6.55 7.53 -14.17
CA HIS A 181 5.17 7.94 -14.41
C HIS A 181 4.66 8.90 -13.33
N ALA A 182 4.90 8.59 -12.05
CA ALA A 182 4.49 9.47 -10.95
C ALA A 182 5.16 10.84 -11.01
N LEU A 183 6.46 10.87 -11.35
CA LEU A 183 7.22 12.10 -11.55
C LEU A 183 6.71 12.90 -12.77
N GLN A 184 6.37 12.24 -13.88
CA GLN A 184 5.80 12.89 -15.07
C GLN A 184 4.43 13.51 -14.78
N ALA A 185 3.57 12.80 -14.05
CA ALA A 185 2.24 13.30 -13.70
C ALA A 185 2.26 14.58 -12.83
N LYS A 186 3.36 14.83 -12.11
CA LYS A 186 3.54 16.02 -11.25
C LYS A 186 4.90 16.68 -11.49
N GLU A 187 5.20 16.98 -12.75
CA GLU A 187 6.51 17.51 -13.16
C GLU A 187 6.91 18.82 -12.48
N ALA A 188 5.94 19.72 -12.24
CA ALA A 188 6.20 21.02 -11.59
C ALA A 188 6.28 20.95 -10.06
N ALA A 189 5.97 19.80 -9.45
CA ALA A 189 5.94 19.67 -8.00
C ALA A 189 7.34 19.52 -7.42
N ARG A 190 7.54 20.07 -6.22
CA ARG A 190 8.73 19.79 -5.41
C ARG A 190 8.70 18.34 -4.94
N ILE A 191 9.85 17.71 -4.80
CA ILE A 191 9.92 16.28 -4.47
C ILE A 191 10.46 16.09 -3.05
N LEU A 192 9.70 15.35 -2.25
CA LEU A 192 10.12 14.77 -0.98
C LEU A 192 10.20 13.26 -1.16
N GLN A 193 11.36 12.66 -0.89
CA GLN A 193 11.59 11.23 -1.07
C GLN A 193 11.63 10.52 0.28
N LEU A 194 10.80 9.50 0.44
CA LEU A 194 10.83 8.63 1.61
C LEU A 194 11.46 7.29 1.22
N HIS A 195 12.67 7.05 1.71
CA HIS A 195 13.40 5.81 1.52
C HIS A 195 13.12 4.86 2.70
N SER A 196 12.73 3.63 2.40
CA SER A 196 12.31 2.65 3.39
C SER A 196 13.37 1.55 3.61
N PHE A 197 13.69 1.24 4.87
CA PHE A 197 14.73 0.28 5.28
C PHE A 197 14.23 -0.78 6.28
N PRO A 198 14.80 -2.01 6.28
CA PRO A 198 15.80 -2.50 5.33
C PRO A 198 15.22 -2.65 3.93
N SER A 199 16.04 -2.42 2.91
CA SER A 199 15.66 -2.75 1.54
C SER A 199 15.48 -4.26 1.39
N LEU A 200 14.62 -4.68 0.46
CA LEU A 200 14.27 -6.09 0.19
C LEU A 200 15.53 -6.96 -0.07
N SER A 201 16.61 -6.34 -0.57
CA SER A 201 18.00 -6.82 -0.51
C SER A 201 18.96 -5.62 -0.58
N ALA A 202 20.22 -5.79 -0.15
CA ALA A 202 21.23 -4.73 -0.23
C ALA A 202 21.50 -4.25 -1.67
N ASP A 203 21.43 -5.16 -2.64
CA ASP A 203 21.61 -4.85 -4.06
C ASP A 203 20.44 -4.01 -4.61
N MET A 204 19.21 -4.30 -4.16
CA MET A 204 18.02 -3.56 -4.58
C MET A 204 18.02 -2.10 -4.10
N TYR A 205 18.66 -1.81 -2.97
CA TYR A 205 18.84 -0.43 -2.52
C TYR A 205 19.76 0.37 -3.44
N HIS A 206 20.96 -0.15 -3.70
CA HIS A 206 21.92 0.50 -4.60
C HIS A 206 21.30 0.71 -5.98
N GLU A 207 20.56 -0.28 -6.48
CA GLU A 207 19.89 -0.16 -7.75
C GLU A 207 18.75 0.89 -7.74
N SER A 208 17.95 0.97 -6.67
CA SER A 208 16.92 2.02 -6.53
C SER A 208 17.52 3.43 -6.53
N ILE A 209 18.67 3.62 -5.87
CA ILE A 209 19.40 4.90 -5.87
C ILE A 209 19.95 5.22 -7.25
N LEU A 210 20.62 4.26 -7.90
CA LEU A 210 21.19 4.46 -9.23
C LEU A 210 20.10 4.77 -10.26
N ARG A 211 18.93 4.11 -10.16
CA ARG A 211 17.77 4.37 -11.02
C ARG A 211 17.17 5.74 -10.75
N LEU A 212 16.99 6.13 -9.49
CA LEU A 212 16.56 7.49 -9.12
C LEU A 212 17.53 8.55 -9.66
N HIS A 213 18.84 8.33 -9.53
CA HIS A 213 19.85 9.25 -10.05
C HIS A 213 19.74 9.44 -11.57
N ARG A 214 19.43 8.38 -12.33
CA ARG A 214 19.20 8.49 -13.78
C ARG A 214 17.98 9.36 -14.10
N VAL A 215 16.84 9.09 -13.46
CA VAL A 215 15.62 9.89 -13.65
C VAL A 215 15.80 11.35 -13.19
N ARG A 216 16.62 11.58 -12.15
CA ARG A 216 16.98 12.91 -11.65
C ARG A 216 17.87 13.70 -12.62
N SER A 217 18.80 13.04 -13.31
CA SER A 217 19.74 13.72 -14.21
C SER A 217 19.04 14.44 -15.38
N GLU A 218 17.84 14.00 -15.73
CA GLU A 218 16.97 14.63 -16.74
C GLU A 218 16.21 15.86 -16.19
N ARG A 219 16.12 16.05 -14.86
CA ARG A 219 15.22 17.00 -14.18
C ARG A 219 15.93 17.98 -13.24
N SER A 220 17.12 18.41 -13.59
CA SER A 220 17.89 19.32 -12.72
C SER A 220 17.20 20.67 -12.51
N ARG A 221 16.49 20.82 -11.38
CA ARG A 221 16.29 22.03 -10.57
C ARG A 221 15.36 21.71 -9.38
N ILE A 222 15.77 22.16 -8.19
CA ILE A 222 15.11 22.07 -6.87
C ILE A 222 15.58 20.86 -6.04
N GLY A 223 16.16 21.15 -4.87
CA GLY A 223 16.76 20.17 -3.97
C GLY A 223 15.74 19.16 -3.46
N ASP A 224 16.01 17.89 -3.71
CA ASP A 224 15.24 16.78 -3.19
C ASP A 224 15.45 16.66 -1.67
N GLU A 225 14.38 16.73 -0.90
CA GLU A 225 14.44 16.43 0.52
C GLU A 225 14.32 14.91 0.71
N VAL A 226 15.39 14.29 1.22
CA VAL A 226 15.47 12.83 1.40
C VAL A 226 15.26 12.50 2.88
N TYR A 227 14.24 11.69 3.14
CA TYR A 227 13.91 11.17 4.47
C TYR A 227 13.95 9.64 4.46
N PHE A 228 14.11 9.09 5.65
CA PHE A 228 14.31 7.67 5.88
C PHE A 228 13.24 7.13 6.82
N SER A 229 12.78 5.90 6.57
CA SER A 229 11.80 5.22 7.43
C SER A 229 11.97 3.71 7.40
N SER A 230 11.14 3.00 8.15
CA SER A 230 11.01 1.54 8.07
C SER A 230 10.43 1.11 6.73
N ALA A 231 10.74 -0.11 6.28
CA ALA A 231 10.14 -0.75 5.11
C ALA A 231 8.98 -1.68 5.43
N ASN A 232 8.85 -2.10 6.69
CA ASN A 232 7.90 -3.12 7.11
C ASN A 232 7.03 -2.69 8.30
N ASP A 233 7.11 -1.43 8.72
CA ASP A 233 6.33 -0.88 9.82
C ASP A 233 5.52 0.33 9.33
N PRO A 234 4.20 0.16 9.09
CA PRO A 234 3.37 1.24 8.57
C PRO A 234 3.24 2.43 9.53
N PHE A 235 3.34 2.20 10.84
CA PHE A 235 3.16 3.25 11.86
C PHE A 235 4.38 4.15 11.94
N VAL A 236 5.58 3.55 11.87
CA VAL A 236 6.84 4.31 11.73
C VAL A 236 6.83 5.09 10.42
N ILE A 237 6.34 4.52 9.33
CA ILE A 237 6.21 5.21 8.03
C ILE A 237 5.29 6.43 8.13
N ALA A 238 4.12 6.28 8.75
CA ALA A 238 3.19 7.38 8.95
C ALA A 238 3.79 8.52 9.79
N SER A 239 4.49 8.17 10.88
CA SER A 239 5.19 9.14 11.75
C SER A 239 6.34 9.85 11.03
N SER A 240 7.13 9.12 10.24
CA SER A 240 8.20 9.69 9.40
C SER A 240 7.63 10.65 8.36
N LEU A 241 6.49 10.32 7.74
CA LEU A 241 5.82 11.20 6.77
C LEU A 241 5.34 12.49 7.41
N ALA A 242 4.68 12.40 8.56
CA ALA A 242 4.21 13.58 9.31
C ALA A 242 5.39 14.51 9.63
N THR A 243 6.48 13.94 10.16
CA THR A 243 7.70 14.70 10.49
C THR A 243 8.32 15.35 9.26
N ALA A 244 8.42 14.61 8.15
CA ALA A 244 9.02 15.11 6.91
C ALA A 244 8.20 16.25 6.31
N VAL A 245 6.89 16.07 6.15
CA VAL A 245 6.00 17.09 5.59
C VAL A 245 5.94 18.33 6.48
N ASP A 246 5.86 18.16 7.81
CA ASP A 246 5.90 19.28 8.74
C ASP A 246 7.20 20.08 8.63
N THR A 247 8.34 19.40 8.46
CA THR A 247 9.64 20.05 8.28
C THR A 247 9.66 20.87 6.98
N VAL A 248 9.20 20.30 5.88
CA VAL A 248 9.11 20.98 4.57
C VAL A 248 8.21 22.21 4.66
N SER A 249 7.06 22.07 5.32
CA SER A 249 6.04 23.12 5.44
C SER A 249 6.53 24.35 6.22
N LYS A 250 7.46 24.17 7.16
CA LYS A 250 8.07 25.26 7.94
C LYS A 250 9.02 26.11 7.10
N HIS A 251 9.65 25.52 6.10
CA HIS A 251 10.63 26.21 5.26
C HIS A 251 9.98 26.88 4.04
N ARG A 252 8.89 26.31 3.52
CA ARG A 252 8.22 26.80 2.31
C ARG A 252 6.74 26.43 2.37
N GLN A 253 5.90 27.34 1.89
CA GLN A 253 4.47 27.10 1.75
C GLN A 253 4.21 25.92 0.81
N ILE A 254 3.25 25.08 1.19
CA ILE A 254 2.75 23.96 0.40
C ILE A 254 1.32 24.28 -0.02
N THR A 255 1.02 24.22 -1.31
CA THR A 255 -0.33 24.47 -1.85
C THR A 255 -1.12 23.17 -1.98
N ASN A 256 -0.54 22.16 -2.65
CA ASN A 256 -1.11 20.81 -2.73
C ASN A 256 -0.09 19.74 -2.33
N ILE A 257 -0.56 18.65 -1.70
CA ILE A 257 0.24 17.48 -1.36
C ILE A 257 -0.21 16.29 -2.21
N TYR A 258 0.72 15.67 -2.93
CA TYR A 258 0.48 14.43 -3.66
C TYR A 258 1.28 13.31 -3.02
N LEU A 259 0.60 12.28 -2.53
CA LEU A 259 1.22 11.11 -1.93
C LEU A 259 1.31 9.98 -2.95
N THR A 260 2.46 9.31 -3.08
CA THR A 260 2.59 8.15 -3.97
C THR A 260 3.44 7.03 -3.35
N PRO A 261 2.83 5.98 -2.76
CA PRO A 261 3.56 4.89 -2.11
C PRO A 261 4.01 3.80 -3.11
N LEU A 262 5.23 3.91 -3.64
CA LEU A 262 5.71 3.00 -4.70
C LEU A 262 6.57 1.82 -4.20
N ALA A 263 6.87 1.71 -2.90
CA ALA A 263 7.77 0.68 -2.37
C ALA A 263 7.09 -0.62 -1.93
N THR A 264 6.64 -0.74 -0.68
CA THR A 264 6.13 -1.99 -0.09
C THR A 264 4.65 -1.84 0.27
N LYS A 265 3.96 -2.96 0.50
CA LYS A 265 2.57 -2.92 0.99
C LYS A 265 2.46 -2.24 2.38
N PRO A 266 3.35 -2.52 3.35
CA PRO A 266 3.40 -1.74 4.59
C PRO A 266 3.62 -0.25 4.35
N GLN A 267 4.41 0.15 3.35
CA GLN A 267 4.55 1.56 2.99
C GLN A 267 3.22 2.16 2.49
N ALA A 268 2.47 1.45 1.64
CA ALA A 268 1.14 1.91 1.24
C ALA A 268 0.21 2.09 2.45
N VAL A 269 0.20 1.14 3.39
CA VAL A 269 -0.58 1.27 4.63
C VAL A 269 -0.14 2.50 5.44
N GLY A 270 1.16 2.74 5.60
CA GLY A 270 1.67 3.91 6.33
C GLY A 270 1.32 5.24 5.66
N PHE A 271 1.35 5.31 4.33
CA PHE A 271 0.86 6.46 3.57
C PHE A 271 -0.65 6.66 3.77
N GLY A 272 -1.43 5.57 3.77
CA GLY A 272 -2.86 5.58 4.02
C GLY A 272 -3.20 6.11 5.42
N LEU A 273 -2.52 5.60 6.45
CA LEU A 273 -2.64 6.06 7.84
C LEU A 273 -2.34 7.54 7.97
N TYR A 274 -1.22 7.99 7.39
CA TYR A 274 -0.82 9.40 7.43
C TYR A 274 -1.91 10.29 6.81
N TYR A 275 -2.44 9.90 5.66
CA TYR A 275 -3.49 10.66 5.00
C TYR A 275 -4.76 10.75 5.85
N LEU A 276 -5.30 9.60 6.29
CA LEU A 276 -6.56 9.53 7.00
C LEU A 276 -6.51 10.31 8.32
N ARG A 277 -5.37 10.28 9.02
CA ARG A 277 -5.19 10.97 10.32
C ARG A 277 -4.90 12.47 10.18
N HIS A 278 -4.14 12.89 9.17
CA HIS A 278 -3.56 14.24 9.16
C HIS A 278 -3.93 15.09 7.93
N LEU A 279 -4.33 14.45 6.83
CA LEU A 279 -4.56 15.14 5.56
C LEU A 279 -6.02 15.16 5.12
N THR A 280 -6.91 14.43 5.81
CA THR A 280 -8.35 14.53 5.59
C THR A 280 -8.80 16.00 5.67
N LYS A 281 -9.47 16.49 4.61
CA LYS A 281 -9.89 17.90 4.41
C LYS A 281 -8.77 18.91 4.10
N ARG A 282 -7.54 18.46 3.83
CA ARG A 282 -6.47 19.30 3.28
C ARG A 282 -6.44 19.17 1.74
N PRO A 283 -5.77 20.10 1.02
CA PRO A 283 -5.50 19.97 -0.40
C PRO A 283 -4.45 18.88 -0.64
N ALA A 284 -4.85 17.63 -0.41
CA ALA A 284 -3.98 16.48 -0.47
C ALA A 284 -4.69 15.33 -1.17
N SER A 285 -3.98 14.66 -2.08
CA SER A 285 -4.50 13.50 -2.80
C SER A 285 -3.44 12.41 -2.89
N MET A 286 -3.88 11.15 -2.86
CA MET A 286 -3.01 10.02 -3.14
C MET A 286 -3.09 9.66 -4.61
N ILE A 287 -1.95 9.61 -5.30
CA ILE A 287 -1.85 9.25 -6.71
C ILE A 287 -1.04 7.97 -6.87
N TYR A 288 -1.46 7.13 -7.81
CA TYR A 288 -0.82 5.86 -8.06
C TYR A 288 -0.76 5.53 -9.56
N PRO A 289 0.41 5.15 -10.10
CA PRO A 289 0.54 4.60 -11.45
C PRO A 289 -0.01 3.17 -11.49
N ASN A 290 -1.11 2.96 -12.21
CA ASN A 290 -1.76 1.65 -12.28
C ASN A 290 -1.27 0.82 -13.46
N ALA A 291 -1.04 -0.46 -13.18
CA ALA A 291 -0.84 -1.49 -14.19
C ALA A 291 -2.09 -2.37 -14.26
N SER A 292 -2.45 -2.81 -15.46
CA SER A 292 -3.66 -3.60 -15.72
C SER A 292 -3.50 -5.10 -15.40
N LEU A 293 -2.27 -5.61 -15.30
CA LEU A 293 -1.98 -7.02 -15.06
C LEU A 293 -0.82 -7.20 -14.08
N TYR A 294 -0.94 -8.22 -13.22
CA TYR A 294 0.07 -8.56 -12.22
C TYR A 294 0.44 -10.05 -12.24
N ASP A 295 1.72 -10.33 -12.01
CA ASP A 295 2.23 -11.70 -11.86
C ASP A 295 1.57 -12.43 -10.68
N ARG A 296 1.08 -13.65 -10.94
CA ARG A 296 0.43 -14.52 -9.94
C ARG A 296 1.39 -15.04 -8.86
N GLU A 297 2.69 -15.10 -9.14
CA GLU A 297 3.70 -15.57 -8.18
C GLU A 297 5.03 -14.80 -8.30
N THR A 298 5.27 -13.86 -7.38
CA THR A 298 6.44 -12.95 -7.41
C THR A 298 7.54 -13.29 -6.39
N SER A 299 7.36 -14.33 -5.58
CA SER A 299 8.23 -14.63 -4.44
C SER A 299 8.24 -16.11 -4.07
N LYS A 300 9.33 -16.59 -3.46
CA LYS A 300 9.46 -17.97 -2.95
C LYS A 300 9.59 -17.99 -1.43
N GLY A 301 9.02 -19.03 -0.81
CA GLY A 301 9.07 -19.29 0.63
C GLY A 301 8.18 -18.37 1.46
N VAL A 302 8.01 -18.73 2.73
CA VAL A 302 7.15 -18.03 3.70
C VAL A 302 8.02 -17.42 4.79
N GLY A 303 8.12 -16.09 4.79
CA GLY A 303 8.85 -15.34 5.80
C GLY A 303 8.00 -15.05 7.04
N ARG A 304 8.20 -13.88 7.63
CA ARG A 304 7.46 -13.45 8.83
C ARG A 304 6.09 -12.90 8.45
N SER A 305 5.08 -13.29 9.21
CA SER A 305 3.73 -12.73 9.13
C SER A 305 3.56 -11.70 10.24
N TRP A 306 3.15 -10.50 9.87
CA TRP A 306 2.92 -9.37 10.75
C TRP A 306 1.45 -9.00 10.76
N VAL A 307 0.94 -8.65 11.93
CA VAL A 307 -0.37 -8.05 12.09
C VAL A 307 -0.19 -6.57 12.41
N TYR A 308 -0.94 -5.74 11.70
CA TYR A 308 -1.00 -4.29 11.84
C TYR A 308 -2.39 -3.95 12.41
N PRO A 309 -2.49 -3.72 13.73
CA PRO A 309 -3.73 -3.25 14.32
C PRO A 309 -3.98 -1.81 13.87
N ILE A 310 -5.08 -1.58 13.16
CA ILE A 310 -5.43 -0.28 12.63
C ILE A 310 -6.53 0.33 13.48
N ASN A 311 -6.25 1.50 14.07
CA ASN A 311 -7.24 2.32 14.75
C ASN A 311 -7.31 3.72 14.07
N LEU A 312 -8.47 4.14 13.59
CA LEU A 312 -8.68 5.37 12.80
C LEU A 312 -9.65 6.37 13.45
#